data_AF-A0A2X0IJW7-F1
#
_entry.id   AF-A0A2X0IJW7-F1
#
_cell.length_a   1.000
_cell.length_b   1.000
_cell.length_c   1.000
_cell.angle_alpha   90.00
_cell.angle_beta   90.00
_cell.angle_gamma   90.00
#
_symmetry.space_group_name_H-M   'P 1'
#
loop_
_entity.id
_entity.type
_entity.pdbx_description
1 polymer ?
#
loop_
_entity_poly.entity_id
_entity_poly.type
_entity_poly.pdbx_seq_one_letter_code
_entity_poly.pdbx_strand_id
1 'polypeptide(L)'
;MFSYGNNAPEPRRMNTPPLQPPAQGISDERREAVAERMSRELLEGRSPQQRQLAGSIFQRLREGAEVEDIDHLIKDIHKTGVDDFRRRSRAGY
;
A
#
# COMPACT_ATOMS: atom_id res chain seq x y z
N MET A 1 58.17 21.61 -25.01
CA MET A 1 56.92 20.93 -25.40
C MET A 1 56.31 20.30 -24.16
N PHE A 2 55.32 20.93 -23.54
CA PHE A 2 54.33 20.29 -22.65
C PHE A 2 53.07 21.15 -22.67
N SER A 3 52.05 20.70 -23.40
CA SER A 3 50.74 21.34 -23.47
C SER A 3 49.90 20.86 -22.29
N TYR A 4 49.58 21.74 -21.35
CA TYR A 4 48.55 21.47 -20.35
C TYR A 4 47.19 21.84 -20.95
N GLY A 5 46.40 20.82 -21.28
CA GLY A 5 45.02 20.96 -21.71
C GLY A 5 44.17 21.53 -20.58
N ASN A 6 43.55 22.68 -20.84
CA ASN A 6 42.50 23.27 -20.01
C ASN A 6 41.25 22.38 -20.07
N ASN A 7 41.13 21.40 -19.15
CA ASN A 7 39.87 20.73 -18.85
C ASN A 7 39.15 21.53 -17.77
N ALA A 8 38.29 22.46 -18.18
CA ALA A 8 37.31 23.06 -17.27
C ALA A 8 36.22 22.01 -16.96
N PRO A 9 35.90 21.72 -15.69
CA PRO A 9 34.79 20.85 -15.37
C PRO A 9 33.47 21.60 -15.63
N GLU A 10 32.67 21.09 -16.57
CA GLU A 10 31.32 21.60 -16.81
C GLU A 10 30.50 21.57 -15.51
N PRO A 11 29.68 22.59 -15.24
CA PRO A 11 28.77 22.56 -14.10
C PRO A 11 27.77 21.43 -14.33
N ARG A 12 27.79 20.44 -13.45
CA ARG A 12 26.82 19.35 -13.39
C ARG A 12 25.43 19.97 -13.53
N ARG A 13 24.73 19.66 -14.63
CA ARG A 13 23.31 19.98 -14.76
C ARG A 13 22.61 19.36 -13.56
N MET A 14 22.26 20.21 -12.61
CA MET A 14 21.44 19.87 -11.46
C MET A 14 20.12 19.39 -12.07
N ASN A 15 19.98 18.07 -12.17
CA ASN A 15 18.77 17.42 -12.63
C ASN A 15 17.77 17.57 -11.49
N THR A 16 17.20 18.77 -11.37
CA THR A 16 16.16 19.07 -10.39
C THR A 16 15.03 18.11 -10.69
N PRO A 17 14.66 17.19 -9.77
CA PRO A 17 13.49 16.36 -9.98
C PRO A 17 12.30 17.30 -10.21
N PRO A 18 11.40 17.00 -11.16
CA PRO A 18 10.25 17.85 -11.40
C PRO A 18 9.49 18.01 -10.08
N LEU A 19 9.22 19.26 -9.71
CA LEU A 19 8.33 19.61 -8.62
C LEU A 19 7.05 18.79 -8.79
N GLN A 20 6.85 17.79 -7.94
CA GLN A 20 5.58 17.09 -7.85
C GLN A 20 4.49 18.16 -7.66
N PRO A 21 3.45 18.20 -8.50
CA PRO A 21 2.38 19.15 -8.29
C PRO A 21 1.84 18.97 -6.86
N PRO A 22 1.42 20.06 -6.19
CA PRO A 22 0.90 19.98 -4.83
C PRO A 22 -0.18 18.91 -4.82
N ALA A 23 -0.10 17.97 -3.88
CA ALA A 23 -1.06 16.87 -3.74
C ALA A 23 -2.46 17.47 -3.69
N GLN A 24 -3.12 17.56 -4.85
CA GLN A 24 -4.46 18.08 -4.96
C GLN A 24 -5.30 17.16 -4.10
N GLY A 25 -5.88 17.73 -3.05
CA GLY A 25 -6.67 17.00 -2.07
C GLY A 25 -7.63 16.10 -2.82
N ILE A 26 -7.37 14.79 -2.75
CA ILE A 26 -8.24 13.79 -3.35
C ILE A 26 -9.62 14.04 -2.74
N SER A 27 -10.63 14.33 -3.58
CA SER A 27 -12.00 14.53 -3.09
C SER A 27 -12.43 13.32 -2.27
N ASP A 28 -13.27 13.52 -1.25
CA ASP A 28 -13.69 12.42 -0.37
C ASP A 28 -14.37 11.29 -1.17
N GLU A 29 -15.09 11.63 -2.25
CA GLU A 29 -15.67 10.64 -3.19
C GLU A 29 -14.61 9.81 -3.92
N ARG A 30 -13.48 10.42 -4.30
CA ARG A 30 -12.35 9.67 -4.90
C ARG A 30 -11.65 8.81 -3.85
N ARG A 31 -11.54 9.27 -2.60
CA ARG A 31 -10.98 8.47 -1.50
C ARG A 31 -11.84 7.24 -1.22
N GLU A 32 -13.17 7.42 -1.19
CA GLU A 32 -14.13 6.35 -0.99
C GLU A 32 -14.11 5.34 -2.15
N ALA A 33 -14.10 5.80 -3.41
CA ALA A 33 -14.00 4.92 -4.57
C ALA A 33 -12.67 4.12 -4.60
N VAL A 34 -11.56 4.72 -4.18
CA VAL A 34 -10.27 4.03 -4.05
C VAL A 34 -10.32 3.02 -2.90
N ALA A 35 -10.90 3.38 -1.76
CA ALA A 35 -11.08 2.47 -0.63
C ALA A 35 -11.97 1.28 -0.99
N GLU A 36 -13.07 1.50 -1.73
CA GLU A 36 -13.94 0.42 -2.21
C GLU A 36 -13.22 -0.50 -3.21
N ARG A 37 -12.46 0.07 -4.15
CA ARG A 37 -11.72 -0.71 -5.13
C ARG A 37 -10.61 -1.52 -4.46
N MET A 38 -9.85 -0.91 -3.56
CA MET A 38 -8.84 -1.61 -2.77
C MET A 38 -9.48 -2.66 -1.86
N SER A 39 -10.64 -2.38 -1.27
CA SER A 39 -11.41 -3.37 -0.51
C SER A 39 -11.77 -4.56 -1.40
N ARG A 40 -12.30 -4.35 -2.60
CA ARG A 40 -12.62 -5.42 -3.56
C ARG A 40 -11.39 -6.24 -3.96
N GLU A 41 -10.31 -5.58 -4.36
CA GLU A 41 -9.05 -6.23 -4.76
C GLU A 41 -8.41 -7.00 -3.58
N LEU A 42 -8.52 -6.47 -2.35
CA LEU A 42 -8.08 -7.18 -1.14
C LEU A 42 -8.99 -8.37 -0.81
N LEU A 43 -10.29 -8.33 -1.14
CA LEU A 43 -11.27 -9.36 -0.79
C LEU A 43 -11.43 -10.47 -1.86
N GLU A 44 -10.99 -10.24 -3.10
CA GLU A 44 -10.93 -11.27 -4.14
C GLU A 44 -9.90 -12.36 -3.77
N GLY A 45 -10.35 -13.63 -3.74
CA GLY A 45 -9.53 -14.77 -3.32
C GLY A 45 -9.43 -15.01 -1.80
N ARG A 46 -10.10 -14.20 -0.97
CA ARG A 46 -10.16 -14.37 0.49
C ARG A 46 -11.26 -15.32 0.95
N SER A 47 -10.98 -16.10 1.99
CA SER A 47 -11.99 -16.96 2.64
C SER A 47 -13.07 -16.12 3.34
N PRO A 48 -14.25 -16.70 3.64
CA PRO A 48 -15.32 -15.99 4.36
C PRO A 48 -14.84 -15.35 5.66
N GLN A 49 -13.94 -16.02 6.38
CA GLN A 49 -13.38 -15.55 7.64
C GLN A 49 -12.46 -14.32 7.43
N GLN A 50 -11.62 -14.35 6.39
CA GLN A 50 -10.79 -13.19 6.05
C GLN A 50 -11.63 -11.99 5.58
N ARG A 51 -12.78 -12.21 4.95
CA ARG A 51 -13.71 -11.13 4.56
C ARG A 51 -14.35 -10.46 5.78
N GLN A 52 -14.75 -11.26 6.78
CA GLN A 52 -15.25 -10.73 8.05
C GLN A 52 -14.21 -9.86 8.76
N LEU A 53 -12.98 -10.36 8.91
CA LEU A 53 -11.90 -9.63 9.56
C LEU A 53 -11.57 -8.30 8.83
N ALA A 54 -11.53 -8.32 7.50
CA ALA A 54 -11.33 -7.12 6.71
C ALA A 54 -12.47 -6.09 6.90
N GLY A 55 -13.72 -6.56 6.96
CA GLY A 55 -14.87 -5.70 7.25
C GLY A 55 -14.78 -5.05 8.63
N SER A 56 -14.40 -5.81 9.66
CA SER A 56 -14.22 -5.28 11.01
C SER A 56 -13.08 -4.26 11.11
N ILE A 57 -11.96 -4.50 10.42
CA ILE A 57 -10.85 -3.53 10.34
C ILE A 57 -11.31 -2.22 9.70
N PHE A 58 -11.98 -2.33 8.54
CA PHE A 58 -12.49 -1.15 7.82
C PHE A 58 -13.47 -0.35 8.66
N GLN A 59 -14.41 -1.03 9.33
CA GLN A 59 -15.39 -0.37 10.18
C GLN A 59 -14.73 0.40 11.34
N ARG A 60 -13.75 -0.22 12.03
CA ARG A 60 -13.06 0.44 13.14
C ARG A 60 -12.24 1.65 12.68
N LEU A 61 -11.54 1.55 11.56
CA LEU A 61 -10.82 2.68 10.97
C LEU A 61 -11.78 3.82 10.59
N ARG A 62 -12.95 3.49 10.02
CA ARG A 62 -13.99 4.48 9.68
C ARG A 62 -14.54 5.18 10.93
N GLU A 63 -14.64 4.45 12.04
CA GLU A 63 -15.08 4.99 13.35
C GLU A 63 -13.99 5.80 14.06
N GLY A 64 -12.79 5.89 13.50
CA GLY A 64 -11.67 6.68 14.04
C GLY A 64 -10.77 5.92 15.01
N ALA A 65 -10.85 4.59 15.05
CA ALA A 65 -9.92 3.78 15.84
C ALA A 65 -8.48 3.94 15.33
N GLU A 66 -7.52 3.93 16.27
CA GLU A 66 -6.12 3.99 15.89
C GLU A 66 -5.63 2.62 15.40
N VAL A 67 -4.52 2.63 14.66
CA VAL A 67 -3.92 1.39 14.14
C VAL A 67 -3.55 0.44 15.29
N GLU A 68 -3.16 0.98 16.44
CA GLU A 68 -2.84 0.21 17.65
C GLU A 68 -4.06 -0.56 18.19
N ASP A 69 -5.24 0.03 18.11
CA ASP A 69 -6.50 -0.59 18.55
C ASP A 69 -6.94 -1.77 17.68
N ILE A 70 -6.48 -1.80 16.43
CA ILE A 70 -6.84 -2.83 15.44
C ILE A 70 -5.70 -3.80 15.13
N ASP A 71 -4.54 -3.65 15.75
CA ASP A 71 -3.35 -4.50 15.52
C ASP A 71 -3.66 -5.99 15.71
N HIS A 72 -4.50 -6.33 16.70
CA HIS A 72 -4.97 -7.70 16.91
C HIS A 72 -5.76 -8.24 15.70
N LEU A 73 -6.62 -7.43 15.07
CA LEU A 73 -7.38 -7.82 13.87
C LEU A 73 -6.45 -7.99 12.66
N ILE A 74 -5.41 -7.15 12.56
CA ILE A 74 -4.38 -7.26 11.51
C ILE A 74 -3.58 -8.55 11.68
N LYS A 75 -3.24 -8.93 12.91
CA LYS A 75 -2.59 -10.21 13.20
C LYS A 75 -3.48 -11.39 12.86
N ASP A 76 -4.77 -11.32 13.21
CA ASP A 76 -5.74 -12.38 12.95
C ASP A 76 -5.98 -12.59 11.45
N ILE A 77 -6.07 -11.52 10.66
CA ILE A 77 -6.27 -11.63 9.22
C ILE A 77 -5.02 -12.18 8.52
N HIS A 78 -3.83 -11.84 9.01
CA HIS A 78 -2.58 -12.40 8.52
C HIS A 78 -2.49 -13.90 8.81
N LYS A 79 -2.77 -14.31 10.06
CA LYS A 79 -2.79 -15.72 10.47
C LYS A 79 -3.79 -16.52 9.64
N THR A 80 -5.02 -16.02 9.49
CA THR A 80 -6.06 -16.66 8.70
C THR A 80 -5.64 -16.83 7.24
N GLY A 81 -4.97 -15.82 6.66
CA GLY A 81 -4.47 -15.92 5.29
C GLY A 81 -3.36 -16.95 5.10
N VAL A 82 -2.45 -17.06 6.06
CA VAL A 82 -1.40 -18.10 6.04
C VAL A 82 -2.02 -19.49 6.17
N ASP A 83 -2.97 -19.67 7.08
CA ASP A 83 -3.64 -20.96 7.28
C ASP A 83 -4.48 -21.37 6.06
N ASP A 84 -5.20 -20.44 5.44
CA ASP A 84 -5.96 -20.67 4.21
C ASP A 84 -5.06 -20.96 3.01
N PHE A 85 -3.91 -20.29 2.91
CA PHE A 85 -2.91 -20.58 1.89
C PHE A 85 -2.36 -21.99 2.07
N ARG A 86 -1.92 -22.35 3.28
CA ARG A 86 -1.44 -23.70 3.59
C ARG A 86 -2.49 -24.78 3.33
N ARG A 87 -3.75 -24.52 3.69
CA ARG A 87 -4.87 -25.43 3.42
C ARG A 87 -5.09 -25.62 1.93
N ARG A 88 -5.04 -24.55 1.13
CA ARG A 88 -5.14 -24.61 -0.34
C ARG A 88 -3.96 -25.34 -0.98
N SER A 89 -2.73 -25.06 -0.55
CA SER A 89 -1.53 -25.76 -1.05
C SER A 89 -1.53 -27.25 -0.69
N ARG A 90 -2.06 -27.64 0.46
CA ARG A 90 -2.25 -29.06 0.84
C ARG A 90 -3.36 -29.75 0.05
N ALA A 91 -4.36 -29.00 -0.40
CA ALA A 91 -5.48 -29.52 -1.19
C ALA A 91 -5.13 -29.77 -2.67
N GLY A 92 -3.92 -29.41 -3.13
CA GLY A 92 -3.41 -29.78 -4.45
C GLY A 92 -3.96 -28.94 -5.62
N TYR A 93 -4.33 -27.68 -5.38
CA TYR A 93 -4.57 -26.69 -6.43
C TYR A 93 -3.29 -25.96 -6.84
#